data_AF-A0A7W2NW86-F1
#
_entry.id   AF-A0A7W2NW86-F1
#
_cell.length_a   1.000
_cell.length_b   1.000
_cell.length_c   1.000
_cell.angle_alpha   90.00
_cell.angle_beta   90.00
_cell.angle_gamma   90.00
#
_symmetry.space_group_name_H-M   'P 1'
#
loop_
_entity.id
_entity.type
_entity.pdbx_description
1 polymer ?
#
loop_
_entity_poly.entity_id
_entity_poly.type
_entity_poly.pdbx_seq_one_letter_code
_entity_poly.pdbx_strand_id
1 'polypeptide(L)'
;MRIIYTQPASFTLNIRGECQFSVDDKRQLSPESRIGFWGCWLVFESRSSENAYLLQQSPLKRWLVKLSLPSYFIAQKSLSAKQYARLCRVIIKLSNNADS
;
A
#
# COMPACT_ATOMS: atom_id res chain seq x y z
N MET A 1 -5.64 -0.24 14.48
CA MET A 1 -5.66 -0.40 13.01
C MET A 1 -6.70 0.57 12.45
N ARG A 2 -6.28 1.64 11.77
CA ARG A 2 -7.21 2.58 11.10
C ARG A 2 -7.38 2.11 9.66
N ILE A 3 -8.61 1.77 9.28
CA ILE A 3 -8.96 1.39 7.91
C ILE A 3 -9.56 2.62 7.26
N ILE A 4 -8.92 3.11 6.21
CA ILE A 4 -9.43 4.24 5.43
C ILE A 4 -10.04 3.68 4.15
N TYR A 5 -11.35 3.85 4.01
CA TYR A 5 -12.09 3.55 2.80
C TYR A 5 -11.96 4.73 1.85
N THR A 6 -11.47 4.50 0.64
CA THR A 6 -11.32 5.56 -0.35
C THR A 6 -12.09 5.22 -1.61
N GLN A 7 -12.98 6.12 -2.03
CA GLN A 7 -13.43 6.24 -3.42
C GLN A 7 -12.63 7.39 -4.02
N PRO A 8 -11.50 7.10 -4.68
CA PRO A 8 -10.61 8.16 -5.13
C PRO A 8 -11.26 8.94 -6.28
N ALA A 9 -11.33 10.28 -6.16
CA ALA A 9 -11.74 11.16 -7.25
C ALA A 9 -10.76 11.07 -8.45
N SER A 10 -9.49 10.81 -8.16
CA SER A 10 -8.45 10.48 -9.14
C SER A 10 -7.56 9.37 -8.61
N PHE A 11 -7.32 8.34 -9.41
CA PHE A 11 -6.41 7.24 -9.07
C PHE A 11 -5.36 7.09 -10.17
N THR A 12 -4.10 7.36 -9.83
CA THR A 12 -2.96 7.03 -10.67
C THR A 12 -2.06 6.03 -9.95
N LEU A 13 -1.54 5.08 -10.73
CA LEU A 13 -0.65 4.05 -10.25
C LEU A 13 0.38 3.79 -11.34
N ASN A 14 1.66 3.89 -11.01
CA ASN A 14 2.72 3.55 -11.94
C ASN A 14 3.18 2.09 -11.81
N ILE A 15 4.05 1.65 -12.71
CA ILE A 15 4.57 0.28 -12.72
C ILE A 15 5.59 0.00 -11.59
N ARG A 16 6.02 1.02 -10.86
CA ARG A 16 6.94 0.95 -9.72
C ARG A 16 6.21 0.83 -8.39
N GLY A 17 4.89 0.98 -8.36
CA GLY A 17 4.11 0.97 -7.12
C GLY A 17 3.84 2.34 -6.52
N GLU A 18 4.21 3.43 -7.18
CA GLU A 18 3.80 4.78 -6.75
C GLU A 18 2.33 4.97 -7.08
N CYS A 19 1.56 5.18 -6.03
CA CYS A 19 0.13 5.40 -6.05
C CYS A 19 -0.18 6.84 -5.66
N GLN A 20 -1.18 7.44 -6.29
CA GLN A 20 -1.61 8.80 -5.99
C GLN A 20 -3.13 8.87 -5.98
N PHE A 21 -3.69 9.33 -4.85
CA PHE A 21 -5.13 9.53 -4.65
C PHE A 21 -5.54 11.00 -4.76
N SER A 22 -4.58 11.91 -4.67
CA SER A 22 -4.77 13.36 -4.72
C SER A 22 -3.53 14.02 -5.30
N VAL A 23 -3.65 15.23 -5.86
CA VAL A 23 -2.57 15.93 -6.58
C VAL A 23 -1.28 16.03 -5.76
N ASP A 24 -1.39 16.14 -4.44
CA ASP A 24 -0.24 16.29 -3.54
C ASP A 24 0.16 15.00 -2.81
N ASP A 25 -0.69 13.97 -2.84
CA ASP A 25 -0.52 12.76 -2.02
C ASP A 25 -0.08 11.57 -2.85
N LYS A 26 1.19 11.57 -3.25
CA LYS A 26 1.89 10.41 -3.80
C LYS A 26 2.31 9.50 -2.66
N ARG A 27 2.23 8.18 -2.81
CA ARG A 27 2.70 7.22 -1.82
C ARG A 27 3.22 5.96 -2.49
N GLN A 28 4.27 5.38 -1.94
CA GLN A 28 4.84 4.13 -2.46
C GLN A 28 4.13 2.94 -1.81
N LEU A 29 3.60 2.04 -2.63
CA LEU A 29 3.05 0.77 -2.18
C LEU A 29 4.17 -0.12 -1.64
N SER A 30 3.90 -0.70 -0.49
CA SER A 30 4.71 -1.74 0.12
C SER A 30 4.37 -3.10 -0.48
N PRO A 31 5.35 -4.03 -0.57
CA PRO A 31 5.11 -5.44 -0.90
C PRO A 31 4.09 -6.15 0.00
N GLU A 32 3.84 -5.60 1.19
CA GLU A 32 2.84 -6.11 2.14
C GLU A 32 1.38 -5.89 1.72
N SER A 33 1.16 -5.17 0.61
CA SER A 33 -0.17 -4.97 0.04
C SER A 33 -0.75 -6.30 -0.44
N ARG A 34 -2.06 -6.48 -0.30
CA ARG A 34 -2.73 -7.77 -0.58
C ARG A 34 -3.98 -7.60 -1.44
N ILE A 35 -4.24 -8.61 -2.25
CA ILE A 35 -5.48 -8.73 -3.02
C ILE A 35 -6.43 -9.63 -2.21
N GLY A 36 -7.64 -9.15 -1.96
CA GLY A 36 -8.71 -9.90 -1.33
C GLY A 36 -9.89 -10.07 -2.28
N PHE A 37 -10.88 -10.85 -1.86
CA PHE A 37 -12.08 -11.12 -2.66
C PHE A 37 -12.89 -9.85 -2.98
N TRP A 38 -12.96 -8.91 -2.05
CA TRP A 38 -13.75 -7.68 -2.19
C TRP A 38 -12.98 -6.46 -2.73
N GLY A 39 -11.66 -6.58 -2.92
CA GLY A 39 -10.80 -5.47 -3.28
C GLY A 39 -9.36 -5.64 -2.84
N CYS A 40 -8.62 -4.54 -2.72
CA CYS A 40 -7.21 -4.53 -2.36
C CYS A 40 -6.96 -3.85 -1.02
N TRP A 41 -6.11 -4.46 -0.21
CA TRP A 41 -5.52 -3.88 0.99
C TRP A 41 -4.18 -3.28 0.63
N LEU A 42 -4.09 -1.96 0.66
CA LEU A 42 -2.88 -1.21 0.33
C LEU A 42 -2.15 -0.83 1.60
N VAL A 43 -0.89 -1.23 1.67
CA VAL A 43 0.04 -0.83 2.72
C VAL A 43 1.05 0.10 2.06
N PHE A 44 1.31 1.24 2.68
CA PHE A 44 2.26 2.23 2.16
C PHE A 44 3.56 2.19 2.95
N GLU A 45 4.67 2.43 2.25
CA GLU A 45 5.94 2.64 2.90
C GLU A 45 5.90 3.94 3.72
N SER A 46 6.48 3.88 4.92
CA SER A 46 6.58 5.06 5.78
C SER A 46 7.56 6.05 5.14
N ARG A 47 7.08 7.25 4.81
CA ARG A 47 7.92 8.34 4.27
C ARG A 47 8.86 8.95 5.29
N SER A 48 8.69 8.65 6.58
CA SER A 48 9.47 9.26 7.64
C SER A 48 10.67 8.37 8.00
N SER A 49 11.86 8.94 7.81
CA SER A 49 13.12 8.51 8.43
C SER A 49 13.02 8.33 9.96
N GLU A 50 11.90 8.72 10.56
CA GLU A 50 11.60 8.54 11.97
C GLU A 50 11.46 7.07 12.41
N ASN A 51 10.97 6.20 11.54
CA ASN A 51 10.86 4.78 11.90
C ASN A 51 12.20 4.04 11.76
N ALA A 52 13.17 4.59 11.03
CA ALA A 52 14.46 3.95 10.80
C ALA A 52 15.29 3.81 12.09
N TYR A 53 15.22 4.79 13.00
CA TYR A 53 15.93 4.72 14.29
C TYR A 53 15.26 3.77 15.30
N LEU A 54 13.92 3.58 15.23
CA LEU A 54 13.20 2.65 16.11
C LEU A 54 13.34 1.19 15.66
N LEU A 55 13.56 0.95 14.38
CA LEU A 55 13.77 -0.38 13.79
C LEU A 55 15.11 -1.02 14.20
N GLN A 56 16.03 -0.25 14.78
CA GLN A 56 17.35 -0.72 15.18
C GLN A 56 17.36 -1.49 16.52
N GLN A 57 16.24 -1.48 17.27
CA GLN A 57 16.26 -1.89 18.69
C GLN A 57 15.65 -3.27 19.00
N SER A 58 14.64 -3.77 18.25
CA SER A 58 14.12 -5.12 18.51
C SER A 58 13.20 -5.67 17.41
N PRO A 59 13.12 -7.00 17.22
CA PRO A 59 12.21 -7.64 16.26
C PRO A 59 10.73 -7.43 16.62
N LEU A 60 10.40 -7.33 17.90
CA LEU A 60 9.03 -7.04 18.36
C LEU A 60 8.61 -5.61 18.04
N LYS A 61 9.52 -4.63 18.20
CA LYS A 61 9.28 -3.23 17.80
C LYS A 61 9.06 -3.13 16.30
N ARG A 62 9.83 -3.87 15.49
CA ARG A 62 9.63 -3.95 14.04
C ARG A 62 8.23 -4.48 13.69
N TRP A 63 7.76 -5.50 14.40
CA TRP A 63 6.40 -6.03 14.21
C TRP A 63 5.30 -5.03 14.62
N LEU A 64 5.49 -4.32 15.74
CA LEU A 64 4.56 -3.29 16.21
C LEU A 64 4.48 -2.07 15.29
N VAL A 65 5.62 -1.58 14.78
CA VAL A 65 5.65 -0.48 13.80
C VAL A 65 4.92 -0.92 12.53
N LYS A 66 5.15 -2.15 12.07
CA LYS A 66 4.46 -2.73 10.91
C LYS A 66 2.93 -2.80 11.09
N LEU A 67 2.45 -3.09 12.31
CA LEU A 67 1.02 -3.06 12.65
C LEU A 67 0.41 -1.66 12.74
N SER A 68 1.23 -0.66 13.04
CA SER A 68 0.78 0.73 13.18
C SER A 68 0.62 1.46 11.85
N LEU A 69 1.13 0.88 10.75
CA LEU A 69 1.04 1.48 9.43
C LEU A 69 -0.43 1.62 9.01
N PRO A 70 -0.83 2.79 8.47
CA PRO A 70 -2.18 2.98 7.99
C PRO A 70 -2.40 2.12 6.74
N SER A 71 -3.35 1.19 6.84
CA SER A 71 -3.77 0.33 5.73
C SER A 71 -5.02 0.90 5.07
N TYR A 72 -5.03 0.94 3.74
CA TYR A 72 -6.11 1.50 2.95
C TYR A 72 -6.85 0.38 2.26
N PHE A 73 -8.18 0.41 2.32
CA PHE A 73 -8.98 -0.55 1.58
C PHE A 73 -9.57 0.12 0.34
N ILE A 74 -9.30 -0.46 -0.82
CA ILE A 74 -9.94 -0.09 -2.09
C ILE A 74 -10.85 -1.22 -2.51
N ALA A 75 -12.16 -0.97 -2.49
CA ALA A 75 -13.11 -1.91 -3.03
C ALA A 75 -12.95 -2.03 -4.54
N GLN A 76 -13.11 -3.24 -5.09
CA GLN A 76 -13.02 -3.48 -6.54
C GLN A 76 -13.93 -2.54 -7.36
N LYS A 77 -15.13 -2.26 -6.83
CA LYS A 77 -16.12 -1.37 -7.48
C LYS A 77 -15.73 0.11 -7.47
N SER A 78 -14.71 0.51 -6.71
CA SER A 78 -14.25 1.91 -6.61
C SER A 78 -13.30 2.30 -7.73
N LEU A 79 -12.84 1.33 -8.53
CA LEU A 79 -11.94 1.55 -9.66
C LEU A 79 -12.55 1.00 -10.95
N SER A 80 -12.18 1.58 -12.09
CA SER A 80 -12.46 0.93 -13.38
C SER A 80 -11.77 -0.43 -13.47
N ALA A 81 -12.34 -1.37 -14.24
CA ALA A 81 -11.77 -2.70 -14.42
C ALA A 81 -10.29 -2.66 -14.87
N LYS A 82 -9.94 -1.70 -15.74
CA LYS A 82 -8.57 -1.47 -16.21
C LYS A 82 -7.63 -1.02 -15.07
N GLN A 83 -8.06 -0.09 -14.23
CA GLN A 83 -7.27 0.38 -13.09
C GLN A 83 -7.12 -0.72 -12.04
N TYR A 84 -8.19 -1.46 -11.75
CA TYR A 84 -8.15 -2.58 -10.81
C TYR A 84 -7.19 -3.68 -11.27
N ALA A 85 -7.27 -4.10 -12.54
CA ALA A 85 -6.35 -5.08 -13.11
C ALA A 85 -4.89 -4.60 -13.04
N ARG A 86 -4.65 -3.31 -13.30
CA ARG A 86 -3.32 -2.71 -13.16
C ARG A 86 -2.83 -2.74 -11.72
N LEU A 87 -3.69 -2.42 -10.76
CA LEU A 87 -3.37 -2.48 -9.33
C LEU A 87 -2.98 -3.89 -8.89
N CYS A 88 -3.79 -4.89 -9.23
CA CYS A 88 -3.49 -6.29 -8.91
C CYS A 88 -2.13 -6.73 -9.47
N ARG A 89 -1.82 -6.39 -10.72
CA ARG A 89 -0.52 -6.72 -11.34
C ARG A 89 0.65 -6.09 -10.61
N VAL A 90 0.51 -4.84 -10.19
CA VAL A 90 1.55 -4.13 -9.44
C VAL A 90 1.75 -4.77 -8.06
N ILE A 91 0.67 -5.09 -7.34
CA ILE A 91 0.76 -5.77 -6.03
C ILE A 91 1.49 -7.10 -6.16
N ILE A 92 1.11 -7.94 -7.13
CA ILE A 92 1.77 -9.24 -7.37
C ILE A 92 3.26 -9.04 -7.70
N LYS A 93 3.58 -8.07 -8.56
CA LYS A 93 4.96 -7.76 -8.92
C LYS A 93 5.79 -7.33 -7.72
N LEU A 94 5.23 -6.50 -6.84
CA LEU A 94 5.92 -6.03 -5.64
C LEU A 94 6.15 -7.18 -4.65
N SER A 95 5.16 -8.06 -4.47
CA SER A 95 5.30 -9.25 -3.64
C SER A 95 6.44 -10.15 -4.14
N ASN A 96 6.45 -10.49 -5.43
CA ASN A 96 7.47 -11.38 -6.00
C ASN A 96 8.89 -10.80 -5.88
N ASN A 97 9.02 -9.48 -6.00
CA ASN A 97 10.31 -8.80 -5.88
C ASN A 97 10.83 -8.73 -4.44
N ALA A 98 9.99 -8.91 -3.42
CA ALA A 98 10.41 -8.90 -2.02
C ALA A 98 10.94 -10.25 -1.54
N ASP A 99 10.57 -11.33 -2.23
CA ASP A 99 10.98 -12.70 -1.92
C ASP A 99 12.23 -13.15 -2.71
N SER A 100 12.77 -12.29 -3.59
CA SER A 100 13.98 -12.51 -4.39
C SER A 100 15.20 -11.84 -3.77
#